data_AF-K1PZC9-F1
#
_entry.id   AF-K1PZC9-F1
#
_cell.length_a   1.000
_cell.length_b   1.000
_cell.length_c   1.000
_cell.angle_alpha   90.00
_cell.angle_beta   90.00
_cell.angle_gamma   90.00
#
_symmetry.space_group_name_H-M   'P 1'
#
loop_
_entity.id
_entity.type
_entity.pdbx_description
1 polymer ?
#
loop_
_entity_poly.entity_id
_entity_poly.type
_entity_poly.pdbx_seq_one_letter_code
_entity_poly.pdbx_strand_id
1 'polypeptide(L)'
;MGDYDVSVRLLEYTRDQDCSCLAFWKCYECDVFFQICLQPLSPTQGQICQGNNQDDRVDDTHHFLFAGALRGHDIYTWRNVNGQPTFQISVHVFDYDAFGGTDDLGVTSYTFRGNRPTVQTVTTTPGNKNLRYWTVQYSQGHILL
;
A
#
# COMPACT_ATOMS: atom_id res chain seq x y z
N MET A 1 -16.50 7.44 21.91
CA MET A 1 -15.32 7.34 21.03
C MET A 1 -15.67 8.10 19.77
N GLY A 2 -14.76 8.95 19.28
CA GLY A 2 -15.00 9.75 18.09
C GLY A 2 -14.35 9.10 16.87
N ASP A 3 -14.89 9.38 15.70
CA ASP A 3 -14.31 8.92 14.44
C ASP A 3 -12.97 9.61 14.17
N TYR A 4 -12.13 8.97 13.36
CA TYR A 4 -10.84 9.48 12.95
C TYR A 4 -10.65 9.32 11.45
N ASP A 5 -9.84 10.21 10.88
CA ASP A 5 -9.39 10.11 9.50
C ASP A 5 -7.97 9.55 9.47
N VAL A 6 -7.63 8.85 8.39
CA VAL A 6 -6.27 8.34 8.15
C VAL A 6 -5.84 8.73 6.74
N SER A 7 -4.63 9.29 6.63
CA SER A 7 -3.98 9.54 5.34
C SER A 7 -2.64 8.84 5.29
N VAL A 8 -2.38 8.13 4.18
CA VAL A 8 -1.13 7.41 3.91
C VAL A 8 -0.60 7.87 2.56
N ARG A 9 0.69 8.24 2.52
CA ARG A 9 1.39 8.56 1.29
C ARG A 9 2.41 7.48 0.93
N LEU A 10 2.21 6.81 -0.20
CA LEU A 10 3.19 5.87 -0.75
C LEU A 10 4.34 6.66 -1.38
N LEU A 11 5.58 6.24 -1.17
CA LEU A 11 6.74 6.97 -1.71
C LEU A 11 7.45 6.21 -2.80
N GLU A 12 7.88 5.00 -2.49
CA GLU A 12 8.85 4.28 -3.29
C GLU A 12 8.57 2.79 -3.22
N TYR A 13 8.58 2.18 -4.40
CA TYR A 13 8.59 0.74 -4.57
C TYR A 13 9.96 0.33 -5.08
N THR A 14 10.53 -0.72 -4.51
CA THR A 14 11.75 -1.37 -5.00
C THR A 14 11.60 -2.87 -4.88
N ARG A 15 11.99 -3.60 -5.90
CA ARG A 15 12.04 -5.06 -5.89
C ARG A 15 13.38 -5.49 -6.44
N ASP A 16 14.06 -6.40 -5.75
CA ASP A 16 15.25 -7.03 -6.31
C ASP A 16 14.87 -7.73 -7.61
N GLN A 17 15.81 -7.80 -8.55
CA GLN A 17 15.57 -8.39 -9.86
C GLN A 17 15.38 -9.91 -9.73
N ASP A 18 14.19 -10.33 -9.32
CA ASP A 18 13.76 -11.71 -9.30
C ASP A 18 13.13 -12.06 -10.64
N CYS A 19 13.66 -13.11 -11.25
CA CYS A 19 13.19 -13.60 -12.53
C CYS A 19 11.89 -14.40 -12.38
N SER A 20 10.74 -13.71 -12.41
CA SER A 20 9.54 -14.14 -13.17
C SER A 20 8.37 -13.14 -13.15
N CYS A 21 7.96 -12.75 -14.37
CA CYS A 21 6.63 -12.37 -14.89
C CYS A 21 6.62 -12.89 -16.35
N LEU A 22 6.18 -14.14 -16.54
CA LEU A 22 6.91 -15.26 -17.17
C LEU A 22 7.26 -15.26 -18.68
N ALA A 23 8.47 -15.77 -19.00
CA ALA A 23 8.62 -16.98 -19.85
C ALA A 23 9.93 -17.73 -19.49
N PHE A 24 9.81 -19.05 -19.30
CA PHE A 24 10.73 -20.13 -18.87
C PHE A 24 12.27 -19.97 -18.97
N TRP A 25 12.81 -18.97 -19.67
CA TRP A 25 14.23 -18.77 -19.96
C TRP A 25 14.70 -17.30 -19.96
N LYS A 26 13.83 -16.32 -19.70
CA LYS A 26 14.18 -14.88 -19.66
C LYS A 26 13.47 -14.16 -18.51
N CYS A 27 14.19 -13.23 -17.87
CA CYS A 27 13.63 -12.32 -16.88
C CYS A 27 12.90 -11.20 -17.64
N TYR A 28 11.60 -11.09 -17.40
CA TYR A 28 10.77 -10.02 -17.93
C TYR A 28 10.43 -9.06 -16.80
N GLU A 29 10.23 -7.81 -17.17
CA GLU A 29 9.72 -6.79 -16.28
C GLU A 29 8.23 -7.04 -16.06
N CYS A 30 7.72 -6.65 -14.88
CA CYS A 30 6.34 -6.90 -14.49
C CYS A 30 5.58 -5.59 -14.53
N ASP A 31 4.34 -5.64 -14.98
CA ASP A 31 3.41 -4.55 -14.75
C ASP A 31 3.08 -4.53 -13.26
N VAL A 32 3.29 -3.39 -12.61
CA VAL A 32 3.09 -3.26 -11.17
C VAL A 32 1.72 -2.65 -10.88
N PHE A 33 0.87 -3.44 -10.24
CA PHE A 33 -0.39 -3.00 -9.64
C PHE A 33 -0.27 -3.04 -8.12
N PHE A 34 -1.14 -2.29 -7.44
CA PHE A 34 -1.18 -2.33 -5.99
C PHE A 34 -2.59 -2.05 -5.44
N GLN A 35 -2.80 -2.56 -4.22
CA GLN A 35 -3.97 -2.30 -3.40
C GLN A 35 -3.50 -1.93 -2.00
N ILE A 36 -4.11 -0.91 -1.41
CA ILE A 36 -3.84 -0.49 -0.04
C ILE A 36 -5.11 -0.60 0.79
N CYS A 37 -4.99 -1.19 1.98
CA CYS A 37 -6.13 -1.43 2.84
C CYS A 37 -5.87 -0.95 4.26
N LEU A 38 -6.94 -0.51 4.92
CA LEU A 38 -6.97 -0.13 6.32
C LEU A 38 -7.87 -1.09 7.11
N GLN A 39 -7.32 -1.71 8.15
CA GLN A 39 -8.03 -2.59 9.08
C GLN A 39 -8.09 -1.93 10.47
N PRO A 40 -9.24 -1.41 10.91
CA PRO A 40 -9.41 -0.91 12.28
C PRO A 40 -9.25 -2.05 13.28
N LEU A 41 -8.53 -1.80 14.38
CA LEU A 41 -8.26 -2.80 15.43
C LEU A 41 -9.17 -2.64 16.65
N SER A 42 -9.86 -1.50 16.80
CA SER A 42 -10.78 -1.29 17.93
C SER A 42 -11.83 -0.20 17.63
N PRO A 43 -13.12 -0.54 17.48
CA PRO A 43 -13.61 -1.91 17.34
C PRO A 43 -13.10 -2.52 16.03
N THR A 44 -12.98 -3.85 15.96
CA THR A 44 -12.68 -4.53 14.71
C THR A 44 -13.83 -4.30 13.73
N GLN A 45 -13.53 -3.74 12.57
CA GLN A 45 -14.47 -3.50 11.47
C GLN A 45 -14.01 -4.26 10.22
N GLY A 46 -14.82 -4.27 9.16
CA GLY A 46 -14.37 -4.77 7.86
C GLY A 46 -13.16 -3.97 7.35
N GLN A 47 -12.24 -4.66 6.68
CA GLN A 47 -11.11 -4.03 6.01
C GLN A 47 -11.62 -3.09 4.91
N ILE A 48 -11.04 -1.89 4.82
CA ILE A 48 -11.43 -0.87 3.85
C ILE A 48 -10.27 -0.68 2.86
N CYS A 49 -10.43 -1.15 1.63
CA CYS A 49 -9.39 -1.12 0.61
C CYS A 49 -9.61 0.00 -0.42
N GLN A 50 -8.51 0.56 -0.90
CA GLN A 50 -8.39 1.53 -2.00
C GLN A 50 -7.29 1.04 -2.95
N GLY A 51 -7.24 1.59 -4.16
CA GLY A 51 -6.40 1.02 -5.23
C GLY A 51 -7.07 -0.18 -5.90
N ASN A 52 -6.29 -1.02 -6.58
CA ASN A 52 -6.78 -2.07 -7.49
C ASN A 52 -7.52 -1.53 -8.73
N ASN A 53 -7.10 -0.35 -9.22
CA ASN A 53 -7.51 0.15 -10.52
C ASN A 53 -6.48 -0.28 -11.57
N GLN A 54 -6.92 -0.96 -12.62
CA GLN A 54 -6.02 -1.42 -13.67
C GLN A 54 -5.41 -0.27 -14.47
N ASP A 55 -6.03 0.92 -14.45
CA ASP A 55 -5.51 2.11 -15.12
C ASP A 55 -4.32 2.76 -14.37
N ASP A 56 -4.10 2.40 -13.10
CA ASP A 56 -3.02 2.95 -12.25
C ASP A 56 -1.78 2.04 -12.23
N ARG A 57 -1.59 1.24 -13.28
CA ARG A 57 -0.44 0.35 -13.42
C ARG A 57 0.85 1.12 -13.69
N VAL A 58 1.97 0.57 -13.22
CA VAL A 58 3.31 1.06 -13.57
C VAL A 58 4.00 -0.01 -14.40
N ASP A 59 4.14 0.27 -15.69
CA ASP A 59 4.66 -0.68 -16.67
C ASP A 59 6.13 -1.04 -16.37
N ASP A 60 6.45 -2.32 -16.52
CA ASP A 60 7.81 -2.85 -16.67
C ASP A 60 8.85 -2.30 -15.66
N THR A 61 8.61 -2.43 -14.35
CA THR A 61 9.52 -1.81 -13.37
C THR A 61 9.85 -2.62 -12.12
N HIS A 62 11.10 -2.43 -11.68
CA HIS A 62 11.65 -2.89 -10.41
C HIS A 62 11.82 -1.76 -9.39
N HIS A 63 11.69 -0.51 -9.83
CA HIS A 63 11.86 0.67 -8.99
C HIS A 63 11.06 1.85 -9.52
N PHE A 64 10.25 2.47 -8.67
CA PHE A 64 9.61 3.74 -9.01
C PHE A 64 9.25 4.55 -7.77
N LEU A 65 9.12 5.86 -7.99
CA LEU A 65 8.51 6.77 -7.04
C LEU A 65 7.03 6.95 -7.37
N PHE A 66 6.14 6.70 -6.41
CA PHE A 66 4.70 6.73 -6.61
C PHE A 66 4.20 8.07 -7.15
N ALA A 67 4.71 9.19 -6.61
CA ALA A 67 4.34 10.54 -7.05
C ALA A 67 4.63 10.76 -8.55
N GLY A 68 5.72 10.19 -9.06
CA GLY A 68 6.11 10.30 -10.47
C GLY A 68 5.35 9.33 -11.36
N ALA A 69 5.26 8.06 -10.94
CA ALA A 69 4.64 6.99 -11.72
C ALA A 69 3.12 7.17 -11.85
N LEU A 70 2.45 7.59 -10.78
CA LEU A 70 0.99 7.70 -10.73
C LEU A 70 0.50 9.14 -10.87
N ARG A 71 1.30 10.04 -11.46
CA ARG A 71 0.94 11.47 -11.69
C ARG A 71 0.38 12.18 -10.44
N GLY A 72 0.94 11.91 -9.27
CA GLY A 72 0.50 12.48 -7.98
C GLY A 72 -0.66 11.76 -7.29
N HIS A 73 -1.06 10.57 -7.77
CA HIS A 73 -2.01 9.69 -7.09
C HIS A 73 -1.32 8.80 -6.04
N ASP A 74 -0.48 9.39 -5.19
CA ASP A 74 0.32 8.68 -4.17
C ASP A 74 -0.25 8.79 -2.75
N ILE A 75 -1.42 9.41 -2.58
CA ILE A 75 -2.06 9.66 -1.27
C ILE A 75 -3.41 8.94 -1.18
N TYR A 76 -3.58 8.15 -0.13
CA TYR A 76 -4.81 7.40 0.17
C TYR A 76 -5.40 7.89 1.48
N THR A 77 -6.70 8.15 1.49
CA THR A 77 -7.38 8.74 2.65
C THR A 77 -8.64 7.99 3.00
N TRP A 78 -8.76 7.54 4.25
CA TRP A 78 -9.97 6.99 4.83
C TRP A 78 -10.56 8.03 5.78
N ARG A 79 -11.86 8.28 5.67
CA ARG A 79 -12.56 9.26 6.50
C ARG A 79 -13.60 8.60 7.37
N ASN A 80 -13.87 9.19 8.52
CA ASN A 80 -14.88 8.72 9.49
C ASN A 80 -14.66 7.25 9.90
N VAL A 81 -13.41 6.85 10.11
CA VAL A 81 -13.09 5.52 10.63
C VAL A 81 -13.52 5.47 12.10
N ASN A 82 -14.45 4.59 12.42
CA ASN A 82 -15.06 4.55 13.74
C ASN A 82 -14.12 3.86 14.75
N GLY A 83 -13.96 4.47 15.92
CA GLY A 83 -13.31 3.87 17.08
C GLY A 83 -12.04 4.55 17.55
N GLN A 84 -11.11 3.76 18.08
CA GLN A 84 -9.80 4.25 18.48
C GLN A 84 -8.85 4.27 17.27
N PRO A 85 -7.90 5.21 17.21
CA PRO A 85 -6.90 5.30 16.14
C PRO A 85 -5.81 4.23 16.32
N THR A 86 -6.24 2.97 16.30
CA THR A 86 -5.41 1.78 16.26
C THR A 86 -5.86 0.97 15.05
N PHE A 87 -4.97 0.80 14.09
CA PHE A 87 -5.29 0.19 12.80
C PHE A 87 -4.05 -0.45 12.19
N GLN A 88 -4.27 -1.37 11.26
CA GLN A 88 -3.22 -1.89 10.39
C GLN A 88 -3.42 -1.34 8.98
N ILE A 89 -2.35 -0.86 8.37
CA ILE A 89 -2.27 -0.59 6.93
C ILE A 89 -1.60 -1.79 6.28
N SER A 90 -2.16 -2.29 5.18
CA SER A 90 -1.51 -3.29 4.34
C SER A 90 -1.44 -2.79 2.91
N VAL A 91 -0.28 -2.95 2.26
CA VAL A 91 -0.12 -2.71 0.82
C VAL A 91 0.23 -4.03 0.17
N HIS A 92 -0.58 -4.43 -0.79
CA HIS A 92 -0.36 -5.59 -1.64
C HIS A 92 0.03 -5.10 -3.02
N VAL A 93 1.13 -5.63 -3.53
CA VAL A 93 1.66 -5.36 -4.86
C VAL A 93 1.58 -6.65 -5.66
N PHE A 94 1.09 -6.57 -6.88
CA PHE A 94 0.87 -7.74 -7.73
C PHE A 94 1.02 -7.38 -9.21
N ASP A 95 1.26 -8.39 -10.03
CA ASP A 95 1.21 -8.31 -11.49
C ASP A 95 -0.05 -9.02 -11.97
N TYR A 96 -0.82 -8.34 -12.83
CA TYR A 96 -2.08 -8.87 -13.34
C TYR A 96 -1.87 -9.40 -14.75
N ASP A 97 -1.80 -10.73 -14.90
CA ASP A 97 -1.90 -11.37 -16.22
C ASP A 97 -3.35 -11.79 -16.48
N ALA A 98 -3.96 -11.17 -17.50
CA ALA A 98 -5.32 -11.47 -17.95
C ALA A 98 -5.50 -12.94 -18.40
N PHE A 99 -4.41 -13.65 -18.72
CA PHE A 99 -4.42 -15.01 -19.25
C PHE A 99 -3.72 -16.05 -18.36
N GLY A 100 -2.91 -15.62 -17.39
CA GLY A 100 -2.03 -16.48 -16.58
C GLY A 100 -2.32 -16.49 -15.07
N GLY A 101 -3.14 -15.56 -14.56
CA GLY A 101 -3.37 -15.38 -13.13
C GLY A 101 -2.67 -14.13 -12.59
N THR A 102 -2.84 -13.87 -11.30
CA THR A 102 -2.24 -12.69 -10.64
C THR A 102 -0.99 -13.14 -9.88
N ASP A 103 0.17 -12.61 -10.26
CA ASP A 103 1.44 -12.91 -9.60
C ASP A 103 1.64 -12.00 -8.38
N ASP A 104 1.87 -12.59 -7.22
CA ASP A 104 2.11 -11.85 -5.98
C ASP A 104 3.51 -11.21 -5.99
N LEU A 105 3.54 -9.92 -6.30
CA LEU A 105 4.75 -9.12 -6.25
C LEU A 105 5.13 -8.68 -4.83
N GLY A 106 4.27 -8.82 -3.82
CA GLY A 106 4.67 -8.70 -2.41
C GLY A 106 3.61 -8.04 -1.54
N VAL A 107 3.68 -8.29 -0.24
CA VAL A 107 2.78 -7.69 0.76
C VAL A 107 3.57 -7.07 1.89
N THR A 108 3.21 -5.84 2.27
CA THR A 108 3.70 -5.18 3.48
C THR A 108 2.53 -4.82 4.38
N SER A 109 2.78 -4.80 5.69
CA SER A 109 1.82 -4.26 6.65
C SER A 109 2.50 -3.43 7.74
N TYR A 110 1.73 -2.50 8.29
CA TYR A 110 2.14 -1.65 9.41
C TYR A 110 1.01 -1.46 10.38
N THR A 111 1.31 -1.64 11.66
CA THR A 111 0.34 -1.45 12.72
C THR A 111 0.58 -0.12 13.42
N PHE A 112 -0.39 0.78 13.30
CA PHE A 112 -0.42 2.03 14.04
C PHE A 112 -1.07 1.80 15.41
N ARG A 113 -0.37 2.20 16.48
CA ARG A 113 -0.83 2.06 17.88
C ARG A 113 -0.79 3.38 18.67
N GLY A 114 -0.83 4.53 17.99
CA GLY A 114 -0.93 5.85 18.64
C GLY A 114 0.37 6.65 18.80
N ASN A 115 1.55 6.09 18.51
CA ASN A 115 2.82 6.84 18.47
C ASN A 115 3.43 6.83 17.05
N ARG A 116 3.93 8.00 16.62
CA ARG A 116 4.24 8.43 15.23
C ARG A 116 5.05 7.43 14.38
N PRO A 117 4.75 7.36 13.08
CA PRO A 117 5.76 7.14 12.05
C PRO A 117 6.02 8.42 11.24
N THR A 118 7.28 8.87 11.18
CA THR A 118 7.68 9.97 10.27
C THR A 118 7.97 9.41 8.86
N VAL A 119 8.55 8.21 8.76
CA VAL A 119 8.79 7.43 7.54
C VAL A 119 8.93 5.97 7.93
N GLN A 120 8.32 5.03 7.21
CA GLN A 120 8.59 3.61 7.42
C GLN A 120 8.99 2.94 6.12
N THR A 121 10.16 2.31 6.14
CA THR A 121 10.56 1.33 5.13
C THR A 121 10.08 -0.02 5.63
N VAL A 122 9.33 -0.74 4.81
CA VAL A 122 8.87 -2.09 5.15
C VAL A 122 9.32 -3.05 4.06
N THR A 123 10.06 -4.06 4.49
CA THR A 123 10.43 -5.20 3.64
C THR A 123 9.24 -6.14 3.55
N THR A 124 8.82 -6.46 2.33
CA THR A 124 7.74 -7.40 2.03
C THR A 124 8.27 -8.82 1.98
N THR A 125 7.39 -9.82 2.01
CA THR A 125 7.75 -11.23 1.76
C THR A 125 7.45 -11.58 0.30
N PRO A 126 8.36 -12.27 -0.43
CA PRO A 126 9.71 -12.68 0.00
C PRO A 126 10.64 -11.48 0.24
N GLY A 127 11.58 -11.65 1.18
CA GLY A 127 12.37 -10.59 1.84
C GLY A 127 13.32 -9.76 0.98
N ASN A 128 13.25 -9.88 -0.34
CA ASN A 128 14.03 -9.19 -1.36
C ASN A 128 13.22 -8.08 -2.06
N LYS A 129 12.13 -7.64 -1.43
CA LYS A 129 11.18 -6.67 -1.97
C LYS A 129 10.90 -5.62 -0.92
N ASN A 130 11.08 -4.34 -1.25
CA ASN A 130 11.02 -3.22 -0.30
C ASN A 130 9.99 -2.17 -0.73
N LEU A 131 9.06 -1.83 0.16
CA LEU A 131 8.14 -0.70 -0.02
C LEU A 131 8.40 0.35 1.05
N ARG A 132 8.45 1.62 0.65
CA ARG A 132 8.58 2.75 1.58
C ARG A 132 7.37 3.67 1.45
N TYR A 133 6.79 4.05 2.59
CA TYR A 133 5.72 5.05 2.65
C TYR A 133 6.04 6.11 3.71
N TRP A 134 5.64 7.35 3.41
CA TRP A 134 5.81 8.50 4.29
C TRP A 134 4.48 8.80 4.95
N THR A 135 4.52 8.80 6.28
CA THR A 135 3.49 9.42 7.11
C THR A 135 2.13 8.72 7.09
N VAL A 136 1.80 8.13 8.24
CA VAL A 136 0.41 7.88 8.62
C VAL A 136 -0.03 9.13 9.38
N GLN A 137 -0.82 9.99 8.75
CA GLN A 137 -1.49 11.09 9.45
C GLN A 137 -2.83 10.58 9.95
N TYR A 138 -3.17 10.88 11.21
CA TYR A 138 -4.53 10.70 11.70
C TYR A 138 -5.01 11.98 12.37
N SER A 139 -6.30 12.27 12.21
CA SER A 139 -6.98 13.36 12.90
C SER A 139 -8.26 12.83 13.52
N GLN A 140 -8.45 13.08 14.81
CA GLN A 140 -9.73 12.84 15.46
C GLN A 140 -10.63 14.04 15.21
N GLY A 141 -11.88 13.80 14.81
CA GLY A 141 -12.87 14.85 14.65
C GLY A 141 -13.18 15.50 15.99
N HIS A 142 -12.54 16.63 16.31
CA HIS A 142 -12.99 17.51 17.37
C HIS A 142 -14.06 18.44 16.78
N ILE A 143 -15.32 18.14 17.04
CA ILE A 143 -16.35 19.19 17.06
C ILE A 143 -15.98 20.06 18.26
N LEU A 144 -15.37 21.22 17.99
CA LEU A 144 -15.35 22.33 18.93
C LEU A 144 -16.81 22.80 19.06
N LEU A 145 -17.42 22.51 20.22
CA LEU A 145 -18.63 23.18 20.69
C LEU A 145 -18.32 24.65 20.99
#